data_AF-A0A3M1IL74-F1
#
_entry.id   AF-A0A3M1IL74-F1
#
_cell.length_a   1.000
_cell.length_b   1.000
_cell.length_c   1.000
_cell.angle_alpha   90.00
_cell.angle_beta   90.00
_cell.angle_gamma   90.00
#
_symmetry.space_group_name_H-M   'P 1'
#
loop_
_entity.id
_entity.type
_entity.pdbx_description
1 polymer ?
#
loop_
_entity_poly.entity_id
_entity_poly.type
_entity_poly.pdbx_seq_one_letter_code
_entity_poly.pdbx_strand_id
1 'polypeptide(L)' 'MNSNFSTHAIVHEKAKIGQNVKIGPFTYIDENVEIGDDCWIGPNVTIFSGARIGKGVQIHPGAVISGVPQDL' A
#
# COMPACT_ATOMS: atom_id res chain seq x y z
N MET A 1 13.24 -5.90 10.01
CA MET A 1 11.95 -5.66 9.33
C MET A 1 11.88 -6.65 8.18
N ASN A 2 10.93 -7.60 8.20
CA ASN A 2 10.86 -8.69 7.22
C ASN A 2 9.61 -8.52 6.33
N SER A 3 9.54 -7.43 5.57
CA SER A 3 8.46 -7.21 4.59
C SER A 3 8.99 -7.55 3.20
N ASN A 4 8.14 -8.14 2.35
CA ASN A 4 8.53 -8.63 1.03
C ASN A 4 7.80 -7.81 -0.05
N PHE A 5 8.59 -7.11 -0.85
CA PHE A 5 8.08 -6.28 -1.94
C PHE A 5 8.48 -6.93 -3.26
N SER A 6 7.52 -7.04 -4.19
CA SER A 6 7.86 -7.40 -5.56
C SER A 6 8.83 -6.38 -6.15
N THR A 7 9.77 -6.83 -6.98
CA THR A 7 10.75 -5.97 -7.67
C THR A 7 10.13 -4.88 -8.55
N HIS A 8 8.85 -5.02 -8.89
CA HIS A 8 8.10 -4.07 -9.72
C HIS A 8 7.09 -3.25 -8.92
N ALA A 9 7.10 -3.33 -7.58
CA ALA A 9 6.33 -2.42 -6.74
C ALA A 9 7.11 -1.10 -6.58
N ILE A 10 6.39 0.02 -6.63
CA ILE A 10 6.94 1.35 -6.35
C ILE A 10 6.40 1.78 -5.00
N VAL A 11 7.28 1.87 -4.01
CA VAL A 11 6.95 2.30 -2.65
C VAL A 11 7.79 3.51 -2.33
N HIS A 12 7.14 4.64 -2.04
CA HIS A 12 7.86 5.84 -1.64
C HIS A 12 8.63 5.59 -0.34
N GLU A 13 9.88 6.06 -0.25
CA GLU A 13 10.77 5.88 0.91
C GLU A 13 10.22 6.42 2.26
N LYS A 14 9.21 7.30 2.21
CA LYS A 14 8.58 7.92 3.38
C LYS A 14 7.31 7.20 3.81
N ALA A 15 6.84 6.23 3.04
CA ALA A 15 5.72 5.39 3.45
C ALA A 15 6.16 4.53 4.64
N LYS A 16 5.28 4.41 5.65
CA LYS A 16 5.54 3.58 6.82
C LYS A 16 4.92 2.21 6.61
N ILE A 17 5.76 1.20 6.47
CA ILE A 17 5.34 -0.18 6.24
C ILE A 17 5.63 -1.00 7.50
N GLY A 18 4.59 -1.63 8.05
CA GLY A 18 4.68 -2.56 9.16
C GLY A 18 5.48 -3.82 8.83
N GLN A 19 5.53 -4.74 9.79
CA GLN A 19 6.20 -6.02 9.65
C GLN A 19 5.34 -7.03 8.89
N ASN A 20 6.00 -7.96 8.19
CA ASN A 20 5.34 -9.06 7.48
C ASN A 20 4.30 -8.59 6.43
N VAL A 21 4.52 -7.40 5.86
CA VAL A 21 3.68 -6.89 4.77
C VAL A 21 4.16 -7.49 3.45
N LYS A 22 3.22 -7.97 2.65
CA LYS A 22 3.46 -8.51 1.30
C LYS A 22 2.87 -7.56 0.26
N ILE A 23 3.69 -7.11 -0.69
CA ILE A 23 3.29 -6.15 -1.72
C ILE A 23 3.50 -6.76 -3.10
N GLY A 24 2.41 -6.92 -3.85
CA GLY A 24 2.38 -7.47 -5.20
C GLY A 24 3.04 -6.57 -6.24
N PRO A 25 3.36 -7.11 -7.44
CA PRO A 25 3.97 -6.35 -8.52
C PRO A 25 3.06 -5.22 -9.03
N PHE A 26 3.69 -4.16 -9.54
CA PHE A 26 3.03 -3.00 -10.14
C PHE A 26 2.11 -2.21 -9.19
N THR A 27 2.24 -2.46 -7.89
CA THR A 27 1.58 -1.67 -6.85
C THR A 27 2.34 -0.37 -6.63
N TYR A 28 1.59 0.74 -6.57
CA TYR A 28 2.09 2.08 -6.25
C TYR A 28 1.64 2.48 -4.84
N ILE A 29 2.60 2.86 -3.99
CA ILE A 29 2.36 3.40 -2.65
C ILE A 29 3.05 4.75 -2.55
N ASP A 30 2.24 5.77 -2.35
CA ASP A 30 2.64 7.17 -2.30
C ASP A 30 3.31 7.55 -0.95
N GLU A 31 3.82 8.78 -0.86
CA GLU A 31 4.27 9.32 0.42
C GLU A 31 3.11 9.48 1.42
N ASN A 32 3.42 9.56 2.72
CA ASN A 32 2.41 9.74 3.80
C ASN A 32 1.32 8.63 3.82
N VAL A 33 1.67 7.42 3.38
CA VAL A 33 0.89 6.21 3.60
C VAL A 33 1.42 5.47 4.82
N GLU A 34 0.52 4.91 5.64
CA GLU A 34 0.87 4.00 6.73
C GLU A 34 0.13 2.67 6.57
N ILE A 35 0.87 1.56 6.57
CA ILE A 35 0.36 0.20 6.46
C ILE A 35 0.78 -0.59 7.70
N GLY A 36 -0.20 -1.13 8.43
CA GLY A 36 0.02 -1.95 9.62
C GLY A 36 0.64 -3.31 9.32
N ASP A 37 1.00 -4.02 10.39
CA ASP A 37 1.61 -5.35 10.29
C ASP A 37 0.69 -6.37 9.60
N ASP A 38 1.28 -7.47 9.09
CA ASP A 38 0.56 -8.64 8.58
C ASP A 38 -0.41 -8.35 7.42
N CYS A 39 -0.22 -7.23 6.70
CA CYS A 39 -1.05 -6.88 5.55
C CYS A 39 -0.62 -7.59 4.26
N TRP A 40 -1.59 -7.78 3.37
CA TRP A 40 -1.33 -8.18 1.99
C TRP A 40 -1.92 -7.16 1.02
N ILE A 41 -1.07 -6.63 0.15
CA ILE A 41 -1.44 -5.72 -0.92
C ILE A 41 -1.25 -6.47 -2.24
N GLY A 42 -2.33 -6.73 -2.94
CA GLY A 42 -2.34 -7.40 -4.24
C GLY A 42 -1.62 -6.60 -5.33
N PRO A 43 -1.37 -7.21 -6.50
CA PRO A 43 -0.80 -6.52 -7.66
C PRO A 43 -1.69 -5.40 -8.21
N ASN A 44 -1.06 -4.42 -8.88
CA ASN A 44 -1.75 -3.30 -9.52
C ASN A 44 -2.66 -2.48 -8.58
N VAL A 45 -2.32 -2.38 -7.31
CA VAL A 45 -3.03 -1.52 -6.35
C VAL A 45 -2.40 -0.13 -6.36
N THR A 46 -3.22 0.92 -6.26
CA THR A 46 -2.76 2.31 -6.13
C THR A 46 -3.21 2.88 -4.78
N ILE A 47 -2.26 3.25 -3.93
CA ILE A 47 -2.52 3.83 -2.61
C ILE A 47 -1.95 5.23 -2.57
N PHE A 48 -2.83 6.23 -2.57
CA PHE A 48 -2.47 7.64 -2.56
C PHE A 48 -2.19 8.17 -1.14
N SER A 49 -1.53 9.33 -1.09
CA SER A 49 -1.17 10.03 0.15
C SER A 49 -2.35 10.18 1.11
N GLY A 50 -2.07 9.99 2.41
CA GLY A 50 -3.06 10.09 3.49
C GLY A 50 -3.70 8.76 3.90
N ALA A 51 -3.53 7.67 3.14
CA ALA A 51 -4.08 6.37 3.50
C ALA A 51 -3.54 5.85 4.85
N ARG A 52 -4.42 5.25 5.67
CA ARG A 52 -4.08 4.56 6.93
C ARG A 52 -4.71 3.16 6.92
N ILE A 53 -3.88 2.15 6.72
CA ILE A 53 -4.30 0.76 6.58
C ILE A 53 -3.94 0.03 7.88
N GLY A 54 -4.96 -0.51 8.56
CA GLY A 54 -4.78 -1.23 9.82
C GLY A 54 -4.10 -2.59 9.66
N LYS A 55 -3.77 -3.22 10.79
CA LYS A 55 -3.16 -4.57 10.84
C LYS A 55 -4.04 -5.63 10.17
N GLY A 56 -3.42 -6.56 9.43
CA GLY A 56 -4.09 -7.75 8.89
C GLY A 56 -5.05 -7.49 7.72
N VAL A 57 -5.01 -6.29 7.13
CA VAL A 57 -5.86 -5.93 6.00
C VAL A 57 -5.37 -6.60 4.71
N GLN A 58 -6.34 -7.01 3.89
CA GLN A 58 -6.10 -7.54 2.56
C GLN A 58 -6.70 -6.58 1.52
N ILE A 59 -5.86 -6.05 0.63
CA ILE A 59 -6.29 -5.19 -0.48
C ILE A 59 -6.11 -5.97 -1.77
N HIS A 60 -7.22 -6.24 -2.45
CA HIS A 60 -7.25 -7.06 -3.66
C HIS A 60 -6.77 -6.30 -4.91
N PRO A 61 -6.40 -7.02 -5.98
CA PRO A 61 -5.82 -6.40 -7.18
C PRO A 61 -6.68 -5.29 -7.79
N GLY A 62 -6.04 -4.24 -8.30
CA GLY A 62 -6.71 -3.15 -9.01
C GLY A 62 -7.42 -2.11 -8.12
N ALA A 63 -7.37 -2.25 -6.79
CA ALA A 63 -7.99 -1.29 -5.89
C ALA A 63 -7.27 0.08 -5.92
N VAL A 64 -8.06 1.15 -5.76
CA VAL A 64 -7.56 2.53 -5.61
C VAL A 64 -8.01 3.07 -4.25
N ILE A 65 -7.05 3.48 -3.42
CA ILE A 65 -7.29 3.91 -2.05
C ILE A 65 -6.83 5.36 -1.86
N SER A 66 -7.62 6.16 -1.15
CA SER A 66 -7.32 7.57 -0.82
C SER A 66 -7.17 8.49 -2.05
N GLY A 67 -7.83 8.15 -3.16
CA GLY A 67 -7.91 9.04 -4.32
C GLY A 67 -8.53 10.39 -3.95
N VAL A 68 -8.15 11.44 -4.70
CA VAL A 68 -8.69 12.79 -4.50
C VAL A 68 -10.22 12.76 -4.58
N PRO A 69 -10.96 13.31 -3.59
CA PRO A 69 -12.40 13.41 -3.66
C PRO A 69 -12.87 14.11 -4.95
N GLN A 70 -13.93 13.59 -5.56
CA GLN A 70 -14.51 14.13 -6.80
C GLN A 70 -15.76 14.98 -6.55
N ASP A 71 -15.91 15.47 -5.32
CA ASP A 71 -16.97 16.40 -4.96
C ASP A 71 -16.61 17.84 -5.41
N LEU A 72 -17.62 18.63 -5.78
CA LEU A 72 -17.46 19.99 -6.33
C LEU A 72 -17.79 21.08 -5.30
#